data_AF-A0A544QY44-F1
#
_entry.id   AF-A0A544QY44-F1
#
_cell.length_a   1.000
_cell.length_b   1.000
_cell.length_c   1.000
_cell.angle_alpha   90.00
_cell.angle_beta   90.00
_cell.angle_gamma   90.00
#
_symmetry.space_group_name_H-M   'P 1'
#
loop_
_entity.id
_entity.type
_entity.pdbx_description
1 polymer ?
#
loop_
_entity_poly.entity_id
_entity_poly.type
_entity_poly.pdbx_seq_one_letter_code
_entity_poly.pdbx_strand_id
1 'polypeptide(L)'
;MMNKKLILSIAVSVCMFMNTAAIFAETATNTGSNVQTQQTSETKSDNETKDANKDSNKSTEKEENKNSEKNTSKRTEEDSDRKDSEYSREDVLGESKTDLEGGYSLVGAKESNYANLINDAVLSKTKADVSLINAGTILKSIKAGTIKYEDVSSSLMFGTIVVTKELTGKEIKSILEQGAEIYPESNSRFIQPGKLSYTIDPNKKAGERITSIKVNGSNINSSKKYTVAVNDYMLSDYRELSNAKTVKEYESLDKITADYIKEKKTINYKADGRIKAEKIQAADESKIKKLISDINALTYDKTESNIKKVNEAVKAYNALSDSDQKKITNVSRLKDIVKKLNSSGSNVSKPSSSTSTSSSKSSTATQKSPKTGDPSIAVPLAVFAVSGMGLFAIRKNNR
;
A
#
# COMPACT_ATOMS: atom_id res chain seq x y z
N MET A 1 -20.77 -20.02 17.48
CA MET A 1 -19.41 -19.97 18.06
C MET A 1 -18.47 -19.33 17.05
N MET A 2 -18.02 -18.09 17.28
CA MET A 2 -17.11 -17.39 16.38
C MET A 2 -15.72 -18.03 16.44
N ASN A 3 -15.14 -18.24 15.25
CA ASN A 3 -13.88 -18.94 15.04
C ASN A 3 -12.73 -18.17 15.71
N LYS A 4 -11.95 -18.83 16.58
CA LYS A 4 -10.87 -18.20 17.39
C LYS A 4 -9.83 -17.46 16.53
N LYS A 5 -9.66 -17.85 15.26
CA LYS A 5 -8.78 -17.16 14.29
C LYS A 5 -9.26 -15.75 13.91
N LEU A 6 -10.56 -15.49 13.91
CA LEU A 6 -11.13 -14.17 13.58
C LEU A 6 -10.97 -13.17 14.73
N ILE A 7 -11.03 -13.65 15.97
CA ILE A 7 -10.84 -12.82 17.18
C ILE A 7 -9.37 -12.37 17.30
N LEU A 8 -8.41 -13.24 16.93
CA LEU A 8 -6.99 -12.91 16.97
C LEU A 8 -6.59 -11.88 15.90
N SER A 9 -7.17 -11.97 14.70
CA SER A 9 -6.91 -11.00 13.62
C SER A 9 -7.44 -9.59 13.93
N ILE A 10 -8.59 -9.48 14.60
CA ILE A 10 -9.15 -8.20 15.04
C ILE A 10 -8.33 -7.60 16.20
N ALA A 11 -7.84 -8.43 17.14
CA ALA A 11 -7.04 -7.96 18.26
C ALA A 11 -5.67 -7.39 17.84
N VAL A 12 -5.01 -8.01 16.85
CA VAL A 12 -3.72 -7.52 16.32
C VAL A 12 -3.91 -6.21 15.56
N SER A 13 -5.02 -6.04 14.84
CA SER A 13 -5.32 -4.80 14.12
C SER A 13 -5.63 -3.62 15.05
N VAL A 14 -6.24 -3.85 16.23
CA VAL A 14 -6.52 -2.79 17.21
C VAL A 14 -5.26 -2.36 17.98
N CYS A 15 -4.33 -3.30 18.27
CA CYS A 15 -3.05 -2.96 18.91
C CYS A 15 -2.12 -2.11 18.03
N MET A 16 -2.12 -2.30 16.71
CA MET A 16 -1.32 -1.45 15.82
C MET A 16 -1.86 -0.02 15.70
N PHE A 17 -3.19 0.17 15.77
CA PHE A 17 -3.79 1.51 15.75
C PHE A 17 -3.52 2.33 17.02
N MET A 18 -3.40 1.68 18.18
CA MET A 18 -3.11 2.37 19.44
C MET A 18 -1.65 2.82 19.55
N ASN A 19 -0.72 2.14 18.87
CA ASN A 19 0.71 2.48 18.94
C ASN A 19 1.09 3.64 17.99
N THR A 20 0.27 3.97 17.00
CA THR A 20 0.49 5.13 16.10
C THR A 20 0.07 6.45 16.75
N ALA A 21 -0.85 6.42 17.72
CA ALA A 21 -1.31 7.63 18.43
C ALA A 21 -0.30 8.15 19.46
N ALA A 22 0.56 7.28 20.01
CA ALA A 22 1.54 7.67 21.02
C ALA A 22 2.77 8.41 20.44
N ILE A 23 3.11 8.19 19.16
CA ILE A 23 4.31 8.79 18.53
C ILE A 23 4.05 10.22 18.05
N PHE A 24 2.79 10.67 17.98
CA PHE A 24 2.44 12.02 17.52
C PHE A 24 2.32 13.08 18.62
N ALA A 25 2.53 12.73 19.90
CA ALA A 25 2.38 13.65 21.02
C ALA A 25 3.70 14.28 21.52
N GLU A 26 4.86 13.87 20.99
CA GLU A 26 6.17 14.24 21.56
C GLU A 26 7.00 15.22 20.71
N THR A 27 6.46 15.78 19.63
CA THR A 27 7.16 16.77 18.77
C THR A 27 6.47 18.13 18.73
N ALA A 28 6.01 18.65 19.87
CA ALA A 28 5.34 19.95 19.92
C ALA A 28 5.67 20.79 21.16
N THR A 29 6.92 20.82 21.63
CA THR A 29 7.39 21.87 22.57
C THR A 29 8.91 22.06 22.51
N ASN A 30 9.46 22.59 21.40
CA ASN A 30 10.66 23.43 21.51
C ASN A 30 10.93 24.25 20.24
N THR A 31 10.45 25.49 20.22
CA THR A 31 10.96 26.55 19.35
C THR A 31 11.06 27.82 20.17
N GLY A 32 12.29 28.26 20.42
CA GLY A 32 12.58 29.47 21.17
C GLY A 32 14.06 29.82 21.06
N SER A 33 14.45 30.26 19.86
CA SER A 33 15.53 31.19 19.50
C SER A 33 16.57 31.54 20.58
N ASN A 34 17.86 31.39 20.28
CA ASN A 34 18.70 32.59 20.19
C ASN A 34 20.04 32.41 19.49
N VAL A 35 20.43 33.54 18.89
CA VAL A 35 21.53 33.83 17.98
C VAL A 35 22.89 33.72 18.67
N GLN A 36 23.86 33.21 17.91
CA GLN A 36 25.26 33.10 18.28
C GLN A 36 25.95 34.46 18.06
N THR A 37 26.46 35.06 19.13
CA THR A 37 27.46 36.14 19.04
C THR A 37 28.50 35.99 20.16
N GLN A 38 29.71 36.40 19.81
CA GLN A 38 30.99 36.05 20.39
C GLN A 38 31.31 36.68 21.76
N GLN A 39 32.42 36.18 22.32
CA GLN A 39 33.44 36.87 23.14
C GLN A 39 33.38 36.76 24.68
N THR A 40 34.27 35.89 25.17
CA THR A 40 35.38 36.12 26.12
C THR A 40 35.17 37.02 27.35
N SER A 41 35.30 36.41 28.55
CA SER A 41 36.31 36.70 29.60
C SER A 41 35.95 35.90 30.87
N GLU A 42 36.85 35.04 31.39
CA GLU A 42 37.64 35.26 32.62
C GLU A 42 36.81 35.83 33.79
N THR A 43 36.58 35.15 34.92
CA THR A 43 37.58 34.97 36.00
C THR A 43 37.06 34.04 37.12
N LYS A 44 38.03 33.55 37.90
CA LYS A 44 38.04 32.63 39.06
C LYS A 44 37.28 33.09 40.32
N SER A 45 37.27 32.17 41.31
CA SER A 45 37.26 32.35 42.78
C SER A 45 35.88 32.22 43.44
N ASP A 46 35.67 31.52 44.56
CA ASP A 46 36.46 30.60 45.39
C ASP A 46 35.47 29.82 46.30
N ASN A 47 35.98 28.72 46.88
CA ASN A 47 35.35 27.90 47.91
C ASN A 47 34.91 28.72 49.15
N GLU A 48 33.80 28.33 49.78
CA GLU A 48 33.80 27.83 51.18
C GLU A 48 32.44 27.22 51.57
N THR A 49 32.51 26.19 52.41
CA THR A 49 31.44 25.26 52.77
C THR A 49 31.14 25.35 54.27
N LYS A 50 29.92 24.92 54.64
CA LYS A 50 29.41 24.50 55.97
C LYS A 50 28.71 25.60 56.78
N ASP A 51 27.59 25.37 57.46
CA ASP A 51 26.83 24.15 57.78
C ASP A 51 25.40 24.56 58.22
N ALA A 52 24.43 23.65 58.02
CA ALA A 52 23.42 23.22 59.00
C ALA A 52 21.97 23.04 58.50
N ASN A 53 21.44 21.88 58.88
CA ASN A 53 20.05 21.37 58.91
C ASN A 53 19.42 20.88 57.60
N LYS A 54 19.32 19.58 57.31
CA LYS A 54 18.73 18.40 58.00
C LYS A 54 17.28 18.12 57.55
N ASP A 55 17.14 16.89 57.08
CA ASP A 55 15.96 16.03 56.90
C ASP A 55 15.16 16.04 55.58
N SER A 56 14.92 14.80 55.12
CA SER A 56 13.95 14.28 54.16
C SER A 56 14.28 14.28 52.65
N ASN A 57 15.03 13.26 52.21
CA ASN A 57 14.50 12.35 51.17
C ASN A 57 15.35 11.07 51.05
N LYS A 58 14.90 10.01 51.73
CA LYS A 58 15.33 8.62 51.51
C LYS A 58 14.06 7.78 51.39
N SER A 59 13.45 7.75 50.20
CA SER A 59 12.37 6.81 49.84
C SER A 59 11.99 6.99 48.37
N THR A 60 12.76 6.45 47.42
CA THR A 60 12.30 6.03 46.07
C THR A 60 13.50 5.55 45.24
N GLU A 61 14.07 4.39 45.56
CA GLU A 61 15.07 3.76 44.66
C GLU A 61 15.01 2.21 44.74
N LYS A 62 13.85 1.65 45.06
CA LYS A 62 13.71 0.19 45.26
C LYS A 62 12.50 -0.49 44.60
N GLU A 63 11.76 0.18 43.72
CA GLU A 63 10.64 -0.43 42.99
C GLU A 63 10.80 -0.52 41.46
N GLU A 64 11.83 0.07 40.85
CA GLU A 64 12.01 -0.06 39.39
C GLU A 64 12.80 -1.31 38.95
N ASN A 65 13.44 -2.03 39.87
CA ASN A 65 14.36 -3.13 39.52
C ASN A 65 13.81 -4.55 39.76
N LYS A 66 12.49 -4.74 39.77
CA LYS A 66 11.83 -6.07 39.80
C LYS A 66 10.92 -6.38 38.60
N ASN A 67 10.71 -5.41 37.72
CA ASN A 67 9.82 -5.57 36.56
C ASN A 67 10.57 -5.85 35.24
N SER A 68 11.91 -5.81 35.23
CA SER A 68 12.72 -6.14 34.05
C SER A 68 12.99 -7.64 33.89
N GLU A 69 12.93 -8.44 34.96
CA GLU A 69 13.16 -9.90 34.88
C GLU A 69 11.90 -10.70 34.48
N LYS A 70 10.70 -10.12 34.63
CA LYS A 70 9.43 -10.81 34.31
C LYS A 70 8.96 -10.63 32.87
N ASN A 71 9.52 -9.65 32.14
CA ASN A 71 9.23 -9.42 30.72
C ASN A 71 10.21 -10.13 29.76
N THR A 72 11.32 -10.67 30.26
CA THR A 72 12.27 -11.47 29.45
C THR A 72 11.77 -12.90 29.23
N SER A 73 10.93 -13.43 30.13
CA SER A 73 10.39 -14.80 30.04
C SER A 73 9.20 -14.96 29.08
N LYS A 74 8.64 -13.86 28.55
CA LYS A 74 7.48 -13.91 27.64
C LYS A 74 7.86 -13.81 26.16
N ARG A 75 9.12 -13.44 25.85
CA ARG A 75 9.67 -13.44 24.48
C ARG A 75 10.20 -14.80 24.03
N THR A 76 10.35 -15.76 24.96
CA THR A 76 10.85 -17.11 24.67
C THR A 76 9.75 -18.12 24.30
N GLU A 77 8.47 -17.79 24.48
CA GLU A 77 7.36 -18.73 24.20
C GLU A 77 6.86 -18.65 22.75
N GLU A 78 7.04 -17.53 22.03
CA GLU A 78 6.73 -17.41 20.60
C GLU A 78 7.79 -18.09 19.68
N ASP A 79 8.92 -18.52 20.25
CA ASP A 79 9.99 -19.22 19.51
C ASP A 79 9.74 -20.73 19.33
N SER A 80 8.70 -21.28 19.98
CA SER A 80 8.43 -22.73 20.01
C SER A 80 7.58 -23.26 18.84
N ASP A 81 6.99 -22.37 18.03
CA ASP A 81 6.19 -22.74 16.85
C ASP A 81 6.98 -22.74 15.52
N ARG A 82 8.31 -22.54 15.55
CA ARG A 82 9.20 -22.55 14.36
C ARG A 82 9.49 -23.95 13.81
N LYS A 83 8.46 -24.78 13.60
CA LYS A 83 8.63 -26.14 13.06
C LYS A 83 8.56 -26.26 11.54
N ASP A 84 8.23 -25.18 10.82
CA ASP A 84 8.02 -25.21 9.36
C ASP A 84 9.01 -24.34 8.54
N SER A 85 9.98 -23.65 9.15
CA SER A 85 11.03 -22.96 8.38
C SER A 85 12.21 -23.91 8.16
N GLU A 86 12.47 -24.26 6.89
CA GLU A 86 13.62 -25.06 6.46
C GLU A 86 14.98 -24.42 6.86
N TYR A 87 14.99 -23.13 7.18
CA TYR A 87 16.16 -22.36 7.58
C TYR A 87 16.19 -22.02 9.08
N SER A 88 17.39 -22.07 9.66
CA SER A 88 17.71 -21.37 10.90
C SER A 88 18.03 -19.90 10.61
N ARG A 89 17.75 -19.00 11.56
CA ARG A 89 18.01 -17.55 11.42
C ARG A 89 19.44 -17.21 11.01
N GLU A 90 20.40 -17.97 11.53
CA GLU A 90 21.84 -17.78 11.31
C GLU A 90 22.37 -18.39 10.01
N ASP A 91 21.54 -19.11 9.26
CA ASP A 91 21.97 -19.77 8.03
C ASP A 91 22.42 -18.73 7.01
N VAL A 92 23.67 -18.86 6.56
CA VAL A 92 24.23 -18.03 5.51
C VAL A 92 23.63 -18.45 4.17
N LEU A 93 22.98 -17.49 3.52
CA LEU A 93 22.38 -17.68 2.20
C LEU A 93 23.38 -17.31 1.10
N GLY A 94 24.17 -16.26 1.28
CA GLY A 94 25.11 -15.80 0.26
C GLY A 94 25.71 -14.45 0.59
N GLU A 95 26.16 -13.73 -0.43
CA GLU A 95 26.80 -12.42 -0.29
C GLU A 95 26.22 -11.42 -1.31
N SER A 96 25.97 -10.18 -0.88
CA SER A 96 25.63 -9.07 -1.77
C SER A 96 26.78 -8.08 -1.91
N LYS A 97 27.12 -7.74 -3.15
CA LYS A 97 28.13 -6.70 -3.45
C LYS A 97 27.62 -5.27 -3.25
N THR A 98 26.33 -5.09 -3.02
CA THR A 98 25.66 -3.79 -2.91
C THR A 98 24.65 -3.82 -1.76
N ASP A 99 24.39 -2.66 -1.16
CA ASP A 99 23.23 -2.51 -0.27
C ASP A 99 21.95 -2.83 -1.06
N LEU A 100 21.08 -3.64 -0.48
CA LEU A 100 19.74 -3.93 -1.01
C LEU A 100 18.77 -2.93 -0.38
N GLU A 101 18.41 -1.89 -1.14
CA GLU A 101 17.60 -0.77 -0.65
C GLU A 101 16.13 -1.16 -0.49
N GLY A 102 15.68 -1.36 0.74
CA GLY A 102 14.29 -1.64 1.09
C GLY A 102 13.64 -0.48 1.85
N GLY A 103 12.54 -0.78 2.53
CA GLY A 103 11.81 0.19 3.32
C GLY A 103 10.81 0.98 2.48
N TYR A 104 9.58 1.00 2.97
CA TYR A 104 8.44 1.58 2.27
C TYR A 104 8.66 3.05 1.85
N SER A 105 9.26 3.90 2.69
CA SER A 105 9.50 5.32 2.37
C SER A 105 10.26 5.51 1.05
N LEU A 106 11.16 4.59 0.72
CA LEU A 106 11.96 4.57 -0.49
C LEU A 106 11.27 3.80 -1.62
N VAL A 107 10.90 2.55 -1.34
CA VAL A 107 10.36 1.60 -2.32
C VAL A 107 8.96 2.04 -2.80
N GLY A 108 8.25 2.85 -2.02
CA GLY A 108 6.92 3.35 -2.34
C GLY A 108 6.88 4.49 -3.36
N ALA A 109 8.03 5.02 -3.79
CA ALA A 109 8.10 6.15 -4.72
C ALA A 109 9.19 6.02 -5.80
N LYS A 110 10.02 4.98 -5.77
CA LYS A 110 11.03 4.74 -6.82
C LYS A 110 11.37 3.26 -6.95
N GLU A 111 12.03 2.92 -8.05
CA GLU A 111 12.61 1.59 -8.24
C GLU A 111 13.60 1.24 -7.13
N SER A 112 13.55 -0.01 -6.67
CA SER A 112 14.47 -0.55 -5.67
C SER A 112 15.21 -1.76 -6.25
N ASN A 113 16.53 -1.80 -6.04
CA ASN A 113 17.33 -2.97 -6.41
C ASN A 113 16.97 -4.22 -5.60
N TYR A 114 16.54 -4.04 -4.34
CA TYR A 114 16.06 -5.15 -3.53
C TYR A 114 14.74 -5.69 -4.08
N ALA A 115 13.81 -4.79 -4.44
CA ALA A 115 12.56 -5.19 -5.04
C ALA A 115 12.74 -5.89 -6.40
N ASN A 116 13.74 -5.47 -7.19
CA ASN A 116 14.13 -6.16 -8.42
C ASN A 116 14.59 -7.61 -8.14
N LEU A 117 15.43 -7.81 -7.12
CA LEU A 117 15.86 -9.13 -6.68
C LEU A 117 14.67 -10.01 -6.27
N ILE A 118 13.78 -9.48 -5.43
CA ILE A 118 12.61 -10.22 -4.95
C ILE A 118 11.73 -10.66 -6.12
N ASN A 119 11.44 -9.74 -7.04
CA ASN A 119 10.63 -10.05 -8.22
C ASN A 119 11.30 -11.09 -9.13
N ASP A 120 12.63 -11.06 -9.27
CA ASP A 120 13.36 -12.06 -10.07
C ASP A 120 13.36 -13.43 -9.37
N ALA A 121 13.47 -13.48 -8.05
CA ALA A 121 13.32 -14.70 -7.26
C ALA A 121 11.93 -15.32 -7.44
N VAL A 122 10.89 -14.50 -7.33
CA VAL A 122 9.49 -14.88 -7.57
C VAL A 122 9.31 -15.44 -8.98
N LEU A 123 9.85 -14.76 -10.00
CA LEU A 123 9.78 -15.22 -11.38
C LEU A 123 10.56 -16.53 -11.60
N SER A 124 11.71 -16.70 -10.95
CA SER A 124 12.50 -17.93 -11.02
C SER A 124 11.71 -19.13 -10.48
N LYS A 125 11.01 -18.95 -9.36
CA LYS A 125 10.18 -20.01 -8.74
C LYS A 125 8.90 -20.28 -9.52
N THR A 126 8.16 -19.23 -9.88
CA THR A 126 6.79 -19.35 -10.40
C THR A 126 6.74 -19.62 -11.90
N LYS A 127 7.76 -19.19 -12.66
CA LYS A 127 7.77 -19.14 -14.12
C LYS A 127 6.64 -18.29 -14.72
N ALA A 128 6.07 -17.37 -13.94
CA ALA A 128 5.07 -16.42 -14.41
C ALA A 128 5.62 -15.49 -15.52
N ASP A 129 4.72 -14.89 -16.30
CA ASP A 129 5.08 -13.94 -17.35
C ASP A 129 5.67 -12.65 -16.76
N VAL A 130 5.06 -12.18 -15.67
CA VAL A 130 5.44 -10.98 -14.92
C VAL A 130 5.24 -11.19 -13.42
N SER A 131 5.96 -10.43 -12.61
CA SER A 131 5.77 -10.36 -11.15
C SER A 131 5.47 -8.92 -10.75
N LEU A 132 4.55 -8.74 -9.81
CA LEU A 132 4.18 -7.44 -9.23
C LEU A 132 4.12 -7.60 -7.71
N ILE A 133 5.02 -6.93 -7.00
CA ILE A 133 5.04 -6.92 -5.53
C ILE A 133 4.81 -5.48 -5.05
N ASN A 134 3.88 -5.29 -4.12
CA ASN A 134 3.62 -3.96 -3.57
C ASN A 134 4.71 -3.55 -2.56
N ALA A 135 5.05 -2.26 -2.53
CA ALA A 135 6.15 -1.70 -1.76
C ALA A 135 6.05 -1.97 -0.25
N GLY A 136 4.82 -2.00 0.29
CA GLY A 136 4.55 -2.28 1.71
C GLY A 136 5.02 -3.65 2.18
N THR A 137 5.29 -4.58 1.26
CA THR A 137 5.84 -5.90 1.57
C THR A 137 7.34 -5.85 1.93
N ILE A 138 8.04 -4.78 1.56
CA ILE A 138 9.49 -4.61 1.73
C ILE A 138 9.75 -3.64 2.89
N LEU A 139 10.04 -4.18 4.06
CA LEU A 139 10.04 -3.48 5.34
C LEU A 139 11.35 -2.73 5.63
N LYS A 140 12.50 -3.29 5.24
CA LYS A 140 13.82 -2.68 5.49
C LYS A 140 14.87 -3.08 4.46
N SER A 141 15.97 -2.34 4.44
CA SER A 141 17.16 -2.64 3.64
C SER A 141 18.00 -3.75 4.25
N ILE A 142 18.82 -4.39 3.42
CA ILE A 142 19.88 -5.32 3.81
C ILE A 142 21.23 -4.73 3.36
N LYS A 143 22.23 -4.72 4.24
CA LYS A 143 23.56 -4.19 3.92
C LYS A 143 24.33 -5.13 3.00
N ALA A 144 25.25 -4.57 2.21
CA ALA A 144 26.22 -5.35 1.46
C ALA A 144 27.03 -6.28 2.40
N GLY A 145 27.51 -7.40 1.86
CA GLY A 145 28.22 -8.45 2.57
C GLY A 145 27.39 -9.72 2.72
N THR A 146 27.74 -10.53 3.72
CA THR A 146 27.08 -11.80 4.03
C THR A 146 25.60 -11.59 4.36
N ILE A 147 24.73 -12.34 3.69
CA ILE A 147 23.29 -12.35 3.91
C ILE A 147 22.92 -13.63 4.66
N LYS A 148 22.29 -13.48 5.81
CA LYS A 148 21.69 -14.57 6.58
C LYS A 148 20.19 -14.66 6.33
N TYR A 149 19.58 -15.79 6.69
CA TYR A 149 18.12 -15.94 6.60
C TYR A 149 17.35 -14.90 7.45
N GLU A 150 17.89 -14.53 8.61
CA GLU A 150 17.30 -13.47 9.44
C GLU A 150 17.20 -12.14 8.69
N ASP A 151 18.21 -11.77 7.90
CA ASP A 151 18.21 -10.52 7.14
C ASP A 151 17.05 -10.48 6.16
N VAL A 152 16.82 -11.60 5.44
CA VAL A 152 15.71 -11.72 4.47
C VAL A 152 14.37 -11.76 5.18
N SER A 153 14.17 -12.71 6.10
CA SER A 153 12.88 -12.93 6.77
C SER A 153 12.39 -11.71 7.56
N SER A 154 13.29 -10.97 8.20
CA SER A 154 12.92 -9.75 8.93
C SER A 154 12.77 -8.52 8.02
N SER A 155 13.22 -8.58 6.77
CA SER A 155 13.07 -7.49 5.79
C SER A 155 11.79 -7.53 4.96
N LEU A 156 11.05 -8.64 5.03
CA LEU A 156 9.82 -8.85 4.31
C LEU A 156 8.65 -9.01 5.27
N MET A 157 7.45 -8.71 4.79
CA MET A 157 6.22 -8.92 5.57
C MET A 157 6.05 -10.40 5.91
N PHE A 158 5.99 -10.69 7.21
CA PHE A 158 5.94 -12.05 7.71
C PHE A 158 4.70 -12.81 7.22
N GLY A 159 4.89 -14.08 6.83
CA GLY A 159 3.80 -14.99 6.47
C GLY A 159 3.14 -14.73 5.12
N THR A 160 3.61 -13.74 4.35
CA THR A 160 3.08 -13.51 3.00
C THR A 160 3.54 -14.60 2.04
N ILE A 161 2.61 -15.14 1.27
CA ILE A 161 2.89 -16.17 0.24
C ILE A 161 2.79 -15.58 -1.16
N VAL A 162 3.36 -16.28 -2.12
CA VAL A 162 3.26 -15.91 -3.54
C VAL A 162 2.09 -16.65 -4.20
N VAL A 163 1.29 -15.91 -4.95
CA VAL A 163 0.15 -16.43 -5.71
C VAL A 163 0.27 -16.00 -7.16
N THR A 164 -0.08 -16.89 -8.08
CA THR A 164 -0.16 -16.57 -9.51
C THR A 164 -1.62 -16.42 -9.96
N LYS A 165 -1.89 -15.37 -10.74
CA LYS A 165 -3.22 -14.96 -11.21
C LYS A 165 -3.23 -14.76 -12.73
N GLU A 166 -4.37 -15.01 -13.39
CA GLU A 166 -4.54 -14.72 -14.83
C GLU A 166 -5.14 -13.31 -15.06
N LEU A 167 -4.32 -12.36 -15.49
CA LEU A 167 -4.71 -10.98 -15.73
C LEU A 167 -4.54 -10.56 -17.19
N THR A 168 -5.43 -9.70 -17.68
CA THR A 168 -5.26 -9.00 -18.95
C THR A 168 -4.25 -7.87 -18.81
N GLY A 169 -3.66 -7.42 -19.93
CA GLY A 169 -2.81 -6.23 -19.94
C GLY A 169 -3.51 -4.97 -19.39
N LYS A 170 -4.83 -4.85 -19.64
CA LYS A 170 -5.66 -3.77 -19.08
C LYS A 170 -5.76 -3.85 -17.56
N GLU A 171 -5.97 -5.05 -17.01
CA GLU A 171 -6.02 -5.28 -15.56
C GLU A 171 -4.66 -4.97 -14.90
N ILE A 172 -3.55 -5.36 -15.53
CA ILE A 172 -2.20 -5.02 -15.08
C ILE A 172 -2.01 -3.49 -15.05
N LYS A 173 -2.42 -2.76 -16.11
CA LYS A 173 -2.37 -1.29 -16.10
C LYS A 173 -3.18 -0.71 -14.93
N SER A 174 -4.38 -1.22 -14.68
CA SER A 174 -5.23 -0.75 -13.57
C SER A 174 -4.56 -0.92 -12.21
N ILE A 175 -3.84 -2.04 -11.99
CA ILE A 175 -3.08 -2.29 -10.75
C ILE A 175 -1.94 -1.26 -10.61
N LEU A 176 -1.19 -1.00 -11.67
CA LEU A 176 -0.11 0.00 -11.67
C LEU A 176 -0.64 1.41 -11.40
N GLU A 177 -1.78 1.79 -11.98
CA GLU A 177 -2.43 3.08 -11.74
C GLU A 177 -2.88 3.24 -10.28
N GLN A 178 -3.44 2.18 -9.67
CA GLN A 178 -3.79 2.18 -8.25
C GLN A 178 -2.57 2.29 -7.34
N GLY A 179 -1.46 1.61 -7.69
CA GLY A 179 -0.22 1.75 -6.94
C GLY A 179 0.40 3.15 -7.03
N ALA A 180 0.22 3.81 -8.18
CA ALA A 180 0.70 5.15 -8.43
C ALA A 180 -0.29 6.27 -8.00
N GLU A 181 -1.37 5.97 -7.28
CA GLU A 181 -2.47 6.91 -6.99
C GLU A 181 -2.06 8.21 -6.28
N ILE A 182 -1.05 8.16 -5.41
CA ILE A 182 -0.54 9.35 -4.70
C ILE A 182 0.88 9.76 -5.11
N TYR A 183 1.46 9.07 -6.11
CA TYR A 183 2.76 9.43 -6.68
C TYR A 183 2.84 10.93 -7.04
N PRO A 184 3.93 11.65 -6.72
CA PRO A 184 5.24 11.17 -6.27
C PRO A 184 5.38 10.91 -4.76
N GLU A 185 4.30 11.06 -3.97
CA GLU A 185 4.32 10.66 -2.57
C GLU A 185 4.51 9.14 -2.48
N SER A 186 5.25 8.71 -1.45
CA SER A 186 5.45 7.28 -1.20
C SER A 186 4.11 6.62 -0.88
N ASN A 187 3.83 5.46 -1.51
CA ASN A 187 2.61 4.67 -1.35
C ASN A 187 2.88 3.17 -1.10
N SER A 188 2.33 2.54 -0.05
CA SER A 188 2.62 1.13 0.27
C SER A 188 2.03 0.19 -0.78
N ARG A 189 1.10 0.72 -1.57
CA ARG A 189 0.50 0.09 -2.75
C ARG A 189 1.34 0.30 -4.02
N PHE A 190 2.42 1.08 -3.99
CA PHE A 190 3.28 1.25 -5.17
C PHE A 190 3.84 -0.09 -5.64
N ILE A 191 3.90 -0.33 -6.94
CA ILE A 191 4.18 -1.65 -7.50
C ILE A 191 5.63 -1.74 -7.99
N GLN A 192 6.36 -2.69 -7.46
CA GLN A 192 7.70 -3.05 -7.94
C GLN A 192 7.59 -4.21 -8.93
N PRO A 193 8.09 -4.06 -10.18
CA PRO A 193 7.84 -5.02 -11.24
C PRO A 193 9.00 -6.01 -11.49
N GLY A 194 8.65 -7.19 -12.00
CA GLY A 194 9.56 -8.18 -12.59
C GLY A 194 9.15 -8.54 -14.02
N LYS A 195 10.13 -8.64 -14.94
CA LYS A 195 9.92 -8.82 -16.41
C LYS A 195 8.96 -7.81 -17.06
N LEU A 196 8.65 -6.74 -16.33
CA LEU A 196 7.82 -5.63 -16.73
C LEU A 196 8.58 -4.34 -16.44
N SER A 197 8.44 -3.35 -17.32
CA SER A 197 8.88 -1.99 -17.07
C SER A 197 7.75 -1.02 -17.40
N TYR A 198 7.69 0.11 -16.70
CA TYR A 198 6.66 1.12 -16.94
C TYR A 198 7.14 2.55 -16.71
N THR A 199 6.41 3.49 -17.29
CA THR A 199 6.64 4.92 -17.15
C THR A 199 5.50 5.57 -16.38
N ILE A 200 5.84 6.44 -15.42
CA ILE A 200 4.93 7.21 -14.59
C ILE A 200 5.08 8.69 -14.93
N ASP A 201 3.98 9.35 -15.27
CA ASP A 201 3.90 10.79 -15.43
C ASP A 201 3.21 11.40 -14.18
N PRO A 202 3.96 12.04 -13.25
CA PRO A 202 3.39 12.66 -12.07
C PRO A 202 2.53 13.90 -12.38
N ASN A 203 2.60 14.42 -13.60
CA ASN A 203 1.84 15.60 -14.02
C ASN A 203 0.41 15.23 -14.44
N LYS A 204 0.12 13.93 -14.59
CA LYS A 204 -1.22 13.41 -14.86
C LYS A 204 -1.98 13.13 -13.58
N LYS A 205 -3.30 13.10 -13.73
CA LYS A 205 -4.21 12.73 -12.65
C LYS A 205 -4.02 11.27 -12.26
N ALA A 206 -4.29 10.95 -11.00
CA ALA A 206 -4.44 9.58 -10.55
C ALA A 206 -5.39 8.79 -11.47
N GLY A 207 -4.98 7.58 -11.88
CA GLY A 207 -5.70 6.77 -12.88
C GLY A 207 -5.22 6.94 -14.33
N GLU A 208 -4.43 7.99 -14.61
CA GLU A 208 -3.87 8.27 -15.94
C GLU A 208 -2.34 8.43 -15.93
N ARG A 209 -1.67 8.12 -14.82
CA ARG A 209 -0.23 8.36 -14.63
C ARG A 209 0.63 7.35 -15.35
N ILE A 210 0.15 6.15 -15.62
CA ILE A 210 0.93 5.11 -16.30
C ILE A 210 0.83 5.31 -17.80
N THR A 211 1.90 5.85 -18.40
CA THR A 211 1.93 6.27 -19.82
C THR A 211 2.48 5.21 -20.76
N SER A 212 3.30 4.27 -20.24
CA SER A 212 3.87 3.17 -21.02
C SER A 212 4.08 1.95 -20.14
N ILE A 213 3.81 0.77 -20.68
CA ILE A 213 4.09 -0.53 -20.05
C ILE A 213 4.69 -1.45 -21.08
N LYS A 214 5.82 -2.09 -20.74
CA LYS A 214 6.49 -3.07 -21.57
C LYS A 214 6.72 -4.36 -20.80
N VAL A 215 6.36 -5.49 -21.41
CA VAL A 215 6.65 -6.84 -20.92
C VAL A 215 7.74 -7.43 -21.80
N ASN A 216 8.87 -7.82 -21.22
CA ASN A 216 10.06 -8.29 -21.96
C ASN A 216 10.46 -7.35 -23.11
N GLY A 217 10.43 -6.03 -22.87
CA GLY A 217 10.80 -5.01 -23.86
C GLY A 217 9.75 -4.66 -24.91
N SER A 218 8.67 -5.43 -25.03
CA SER A 218 7.57 -5.18 -25.98
C SER A 218 6.38 -4.50 -25.29
N ASN A 219 5.68 -3.61 -25.99
CA ASN A 219 4.48 -2.96 -25.46
C ASN A 219 3.45 -4.00 -25.00
N ILE A 220 2.84 -3.78 -23.84
CA ILE A 220 1.83 -4.68 -23.32
C ILE A 220 0.62 -4.71 -24.25
N ASN A 221 0.14 -5.90 -24.59
CA ASN A 221 -1.16 -6.06 -25.25
C ASN A 221 -2.26 -6.02 -24.19
N SER A 222 -3.17 -5.04 -24.30
CA SER A 222 -4.25 -4.80 -23.34
C SER A 222 -5.23 -5.98 -23.16
N SER A 223 -5.47 -6.77 -24.22
CA SER A 223 -6.45 -7.86 -24.22
C SER A 223 -5.82 -9.24 -23.97
N LYS A 224 -4.50 -9.38 -24.17
CA LYS A 224 -3.78 -10.63 -23.89
C LYS A 224 -3.83 -10.95 -22.40
N LYS A 225 -4.03 -12.22 -22.05
CA LYS A 225 -3.88 -12.76 -20.70
C LYS A 225 -2.41 -13.09 -20.39
N TYR A 226 -1.99 -12.79 -19.18
CA TYR A 226 -0.67 -13.04 -18.61
C TYR A 226 -0.84 -13.76 -17.28
N THR A 227 0.06 -14.70 -17.00
CA THR A 227 0.23 -15.24 -15.65
C THR A 227 1.06 -14.24 -14.85
N VAL A 228 0.48 -13.68 -13.79
CA VAL A 228 1.08 -12.64 -12.96
C VAL A 228 1.31 -13.20 -11.57
N ALA A 229 2.56 -13.20 -11.11
CA ALA A 229 2.89 -13.51 -9.72
C ALA A 229 2.72 -12.26 -8.86
N VAL A 230 2.03 -12.40 -7.72
CA VAL A 230 1.80 -11.36 -6.73
C VAL A 230 1.98 -11.93 -5.33
N ASN A 231 2.12 -11.09 -4.32
CA ASN A 231 1.95 -11.52 -2.93
C ASN A 231 0.46 -11.52 -2.53
N ASP A 232 0.09 -12.43 -1.63
CA ASP A 232 -1.29 -12.69 -1.21
C ASP A 232 -2.03 -11.48 -0.59
N TYR A 233 -1.30 -10.59 0.10
CA TYR A 233 -1.88 -9.33 0.59
C TYR A 233 -2.48 -8.46 -0.52
N MET A 234 -1.96 -8.53 -1.75
CA MET A 234 -2.52 -7.77 -2.87
C MET A 234 -3.91 -8.27 -3.29
N LEU A 235 -4.32 -9.48 -2.92
CA LEU A 235 -5.57 -10.07 -3.40
C LEU A 235 -6.82 -9.34 -2.90
N SER A 236 -6.78 -8.77 -1.70
CA SER A 236 -7.87 -7.91 -1.18
C SER A 236 -7.72 -6.46 -1.58
N ASP A 237 -6.49 -6.01 -1.82
CA ASP A 237 -6.17 -4.59 -1.97
C ASP A 237 -6.43 -4.06 -3.38
N TYR A 238 -6.40 -4.93 -4.39
CA TYR A 238 -6.66 -4.56 -5.79
C TYR A 238 -7.85 -5.34 -6.32
N ARG A 239 -8.86 -4.61 -6.79
CA ARG A 239 -10.12 -5.17 -7.30
C ARG A 239 -9.90 -6.16 -8.46
N GLU A 240 -8.88 -5.94 -9.29
CA GLU A 240 -8.53 -6.80 -10.40
C GLU A 240 -8.02 -8.15 -9.92
N LEU A 241 -7.32 -8.21 -8.79
CA LEU A 241 -6.77 -9.45 -8.22
C LEU A 241 -7.82 -10.26 -7.46
N SER A 242 -8.75 -9.59 -6.78
CA SER A 242 -9.82 -10.28 -6.03
C SER A 242 -10.74 -11.10 -6.93
N ASN A 243 -10.96 -10.64 -8.18
CA ASN A 243 -11.81 -11.31 -9.16
C ASN A 243 -11.03 -12.24 -10.10
N ALA A 244 -9.71 -12.17 -10.12
CA ALA A 244 -8.89 -12.95 -11.03
C ALA A 244 -8.76 -14.41 -10.58
N LYS A 245 -8.81 -15.31 -11.56
CA LYS A 245 -8.59 -16.74 -11.38
C LYS A 245 -7.19 -17.00 -10.80
N THR A 246 -7.14 -17.73 -9.69
CA THR A 246 -5.89 -18.31 -9.15
C THR A 246 -5.41 -19.43 -10.05
N VAL A 247 -4.16 -19.35 -10.48
CA VAL A 247 -3.46 -20.43 -11.18
C VAL A 247 -2.84 -21.38 -10.16
N LYS A 248 -2.02 -20.83 -9.25
CA LYS A 248 -1.29 -21.60 -8.24
C LYS A 248 -0.83 -20.73 -7.07
N GLU A 249 -0.82 -21.33 -5.88
CA GLU A 249 -0.19 -20.79 -4.67
C GLU A 249 1.17 -21.46 -4.45
N TYR A 250 2.10 -20.71 -3.87
CA TYR A 250 3.48 -21.11 -3.61
C TYR A 250 3.82 -20.89 -2.12
N GLU A 251 5.05 -21.23 -1.75
CA GLU A 251 5.57 -20.98 -0.40
C GLU A 251 5.73 -19.47 -0.10
N SER A 252 6.23 -19.18 1.10
CA SER A 252 6.42 -17.81 1.58
C SER A 252 7.44 -17.04 0.74
N LEU A 253 7.21 -15.72 0.63
CA LEU A 253 8.05 -14.84 -0.18
C LEU A 253 9.50 -14.77 0.33
N ASP A 254 9.69 -14.81 1.64
CA ASP A 254 11.03 -14.83 2.26
C ASP A 254 11.80 -16.11 1.93
N LYS A 255 11.14 -17.27 1.96
CA LYS A 255 11.74 -18.54 1.56
C LYS A 255 12.12 -18.54 0.07
N ILE A 256 11.22 -18.11 -0.81
CA ILE A 256 11.51 -17.99 -2.25
C ILE A 256 12.72 -17.09 -2.50
N THR A 257 12.79 -15.96 -1.77
CA THR A 257 13.91 -15.01 -1.86
C THR A 257 15.20 -15.63 -1.33
N ALA A 258 15.14 -16.32 -0.20
CA ALA A 258 16.29 -16.99 0.42
C ALA A 258 16.86 -18.09 -0.48
N ASP A 259 16.01 -18.96 -1.03
CA ASP A 259 16.40 -20.03 -1.95
C ASP A 259 17.09 -19.45 -3.20
N TYR A 260 16.58 -18.34 -3.73
CA TYR A 260 17.18 -17.67 -4.87
C TYR A 260 18.58 -17.10 -4.55
N ILE A 261 18.74 -16.43 -3.41
CA ILE A 261 20.05 -15.92 -2.97
C ILE A 261 21.04 -17.08 -2.77
N LYS A 262 20.59 -18.18 -2.15
CA LYS A 262 21.38 -19.39 -1.93
C LYS A 262 21.83 -20.06 -3.22
N GLU A 263 20.96 -20.11 -4.22
CA GLU A 263 21.30 -20.60 -5.56
C GLU A 263 22.36 -19.71 -6.22
N LYS A 264 22.20 -18.39 -6.15
CA LYS A 264 23.12 -17.43 -6.78
C LYS A 264 24.47 -17.32 -6.08
N LYS A 265 24.52 -17.60 -4.77
CA LYS A 265 25.69 -17.47 -3.87
C LYS A 265 26.18 -16.03 -3.71
N THR A 266 26.44 -15.33 -4.81
CA THR A 266 26.85 -13.92 -4.83
C THR A 266 25.95 -13.12 -5.76
N ILE A 267 25.41 -12.01 -5.27
CA ILE A 267 24.51 -11.12 -5.99
C ILE A 267 25.07 -9.69 -6.08
N ASN A 268 24.65 -8.94 -7.10
CA ASN A 268 25.09 -7.56 -7.35
C ASN A 268 23.94 -6.77 -8.02
N TYR A 269 22.82 -6.67 -7.32
CA TYR A 269 21.61 -6.06 -7.86
C TYR A 269 21.69 -4.53 -7.82
N LYS A 270 21.27 -3.91 -8.93
CA LYS A 270 21.12 -2.46 -9.07
C LYS A 270 19.73 -2.16 -9.62
N ALA A 271 19.27 -0.92 -9.44
CA ALA A 271 18.14 -0.43 -10.22
C ALA A 271 18.57 -0.45 -11.70
N ASP A 272 17.77 -1.12 -12.54
CA ASP A 272 18.06 -1.39 -13.95
C ASP A 272 17.07 -0.69 -14.89
N GLY A 273 16.18 0.15 -14.34
CA GLY A 273 15.31 1.05 -15.09
C GLY A 273 13.94 0.45 -15.40
N ARG A 274 13.45 -0.48 -14.56
CA ARG A 274 12.09 -1.02 -14.64
C ARG A 274 11.03 0.05 -14.38
N ILE A 275 11.34 1.07 -13.59
CA ILE A 275 10.40 2.17 -13.31
C ILE A 275 11.04 3.49 -13.75
N LYS A 276 10.39 4.18 -14.68
CA LYS A 276 10.83 5.49 -15.16
C LYS A 276 9.82 6.56 -14.78
N ALA A 277 10.26 7.61 -14.12
CA ALA A 277 9.42 8.76 -13.81
C ALA A 277 9.72 9.91 -14.78
N GLU A 278 8.68 10.51 -15.34
CA GLU A 278 8.82 11.79 -16.05
C GLU A 278 9.13 12.91 -15.06
N LYS A 279 9.78 13.98 -15.54
CA LYS A 279 10.07 15.13 -14.69
C LYS A 279 8.77 15.81 -14.27
N ILE A 280 8.68 16.14 -12.98
CA ILE A 280 7.62 17.01 -12.48
C ILE A 280 7.80 18.37 -13.14
N GLN A 281 6.78 18.82 -13.85
CA GLN A 281 6.75 20.13 -14.48
C GLN A 281 6.52 21.17 -13.39
N ALA A 282 7.22 22.31 -13.48
CA ALA A 282 6.91 23.44 -12.63
C ALA A 282 5.45 23.86 -12.85
N ALA A 283 4.76 24.20 -11.77
CA ALA A 283 3.43 24.78 -11.87
C ALA A 283 3.44 25.94 -12.87
N ASP A 284 2.46 25.96 -13.76
CA ASP A 284 2.14 27.20 -14.46
C ASP A 284 1.47 28.15 -13.45
N GLU A 285 2.31 28.87 -12.69
CA GLU A 285 1.85 29.80 -11.66
C GLU A 285 0.86 30.83 -12.20
N SER A 286 0.96 31.18 -13.48
CA SER A 286 0.06 32.12 -14.13
C SER A 286 -1.37 31.55 -14.20
N LYS A 287 -1.51 30.27 -14.58
CA LYS A 287 -2.81 29.57 -14.60
C LYS A 287 -3.40 29.42 -13.21
N ILE A 288 -2.56 29.08 -12.22
CA ILE A 288 -2.98 28.94 -10.82
C ILE A 288 -3.49 30.28 -10.27
N LYS A 289 -2.70 31.36 -10.42
CA LYS A 289 -3.07 32.71 -9.97
C LYS A 289 -4.35 33.20 -10.66
N LYS A 290 -4.46 32.97 -11.98
CA LYS A 290 -5.68 33.29 -12.74
C LYS A 290 -6.89 32.53 -12.21
N LEU A 291 -6.80 31.22 -12.02
CA LEU A 291 -7.91 30.41 -11.52
C LEU A 291 -8.34 30.82 -10.11
N ILE A 292 -7.39 31.14 -9.22
CA ILE A 292 -7.70 31.66 -7.89
C ILE A 292 -8.49 32.98 -8.00
N SER A 293 -8.05 33.90 -8.87
CA SER A 293 -8.75 35.16 -9.13
C SER A 293 -10.16 34.91 -9.69
N ASP A 294 -10.29 34.04 -10.68
CA ASP A 294 -11.57 33.66 -11.29
C ASP A 294 -12.54 33.12 -10.23
N ILE A 295 -12.09 32.20 -9.36
CA ILE A 295 -12.90 31.63 -8.26
C ILE A 295 -13.34 32.71 -7.25
N ASN A 296 -12.48 33.68 -6.93
CA ASN A 296 -12.82 34.76 -6.01
C ASN A 296 -13.91 35.68 -6.58
N ALA A 297 -13.93 35.88 -7.90
CA ALA A 297 -14.93 36.70 -8.58
C ALA A 297 -16.30 36.00 -8.74
N LEU A 298 -16.40 34.70 -8.50
CA LEU A 298 -17.66 33.95 -8.61
C LEU A 298 -18.65 34.33 -7.50
N THR A 299 -19.93 34.32 -7.87
CA THR A 299 -21.06 34.63 -6.99
C THR A 299 -21.97 33.40 -6.83
N TYR A 300 -23.01 33.52 -5.99
CA TYR A 300 -23.99 32.44 -5.76
C TYR A 300 -25.27 32.59 -6.60
N ASP A 301 -25.39 33.63 -7.43
CA ASP A 301 -26.60 33.86 -8.22
C ASP A 301 -26.73 32.87 -9.38
N LYS A 302 -27.97 32.66 -9.83
CA LYS A 302 -28.30 31.70 -10.88
C LYS A 302 -28.30 32.32 -12.28
N THR A 303 -27.65 33.47 -12.48
CA THR A 303 -27.58 34.06 -13.82
C THR A 303 -26.81 33.12 -14.74
N GLU A 304 -27.22 33.07 -16.00
CA GLU A 304 -26.54 32.26 -17.02
C GLU A 304 -25.05 32.63 -17.13
N SER A 305 -24.74 33.92 -16.99
CA SER A 305 -23.37 34.44 -16.95
C SER A 305 -22.56 33.86 -15.78
N ASN A 306 -23.10 33.86 -14.56
CA ASN A 306 -22.39 33.27 -13.41
C ASN A 306 -22.25 31.75 -13.57
N ILE A 307 -23.30 31.05 -13.98
CA ILE A 307 -23.26 29.60 -14.22
C ILE A 307 -22.17 29.23 -15.24
N LYS A 308 -22.03 30.00 -16.32
CA LYS A 308 -20.96 29.81 -17.32
C LYS A 308 -19.58 29.95 -16.69
N LYS A 309 -19.33 31.02 -15.93
CA LYS A 309 -18.05 31.25 -15.25
C LYS A 309 -17.72 30.15 -14.24
N VAL A 310 -18.72 29.68 -13.49
CA VAL A 310 -18.54 28.55 -12.55
C VAL A 310 -18.12 27.29 -13.31
N ASN A 311 -18.80 26.95 -14.42
CA ASN A 311 -18.43 25.80 -15.24
C ASN A 311 -17.03 25.94 -15.87
N GLU A 312 -16.65 27.13 -16.31
CA GLU A 312 -15.30 27.40 -16.82
C GLU A 312 -14.23 27.24 -15.73
N ALA A 313 -14.48 27.75 -14.52
CA ALA A 313 -13.58 27.57 -13.38
C ALA A 313 -13.46 26.10 -12.96
N VAL A 314 -14.57 25.35 -12.94
CA VAL A 314 -14.57 23.90 -12.69
C VAL A 314 -13.76 23.17 -13.76
N LYS A 315 -13.96 23.51 -15.03
CA LYS A 315 -13.21 22.92 -16.15
C LYS A 315 -11.71 23.21 -16.03
N ALA A 316 -11.34 24.45 -15.71
CA ALA A 316 -9.95 24.85 -15.52
C ALA A 316 -9.31 24.13 -14.33
N TYR A 317 -9.99 24.05 -13.19
CA TYR A 317 -9.54 23.29 -12.02
C TYR A 317 -9.33 21.81 -12.37
N ASN A 318 -10.32 21.20 -13.05
CA ASN A 318 -10.25 19.81 -13.49
C ASN A 318 -9.20 19.59 -14.58
N ALA A 319 -8.65 20.60 -15.23
CA ALA A 319 -7.57 20.43 -16.21
C ALA A 319 -6.18 20.42 -15.56
N LEU A 320 -6.07 20.83 -14.28
CA LEU A 320 -4.81 20.86 -13.55
C LEU A 320 -4.36 19.46 -13.11
N SER A 321 -3.04 19.30 -12.97
CA SER A 321 -2.42 18.16 -12.30
C SER A 321 -2.85 18.10 -10.82
N ASP A 322 -2.79 16.92 -10.20
CA ASP A 322 -3.16 16.79 -8.78
C ASP A 322 -2.25 17.64 -7.88
N SER A 323 -0.97 17.79 -8.23
CA SER A 323 -0.04 18.67 -7.53
C SER A 323 -0.40 20.15 -7.64
N ASP A 324 -0.95 20.59 -8.76
CA ASP A 324 -1.35 21.99 -8.95
C ASP A 324 -2.73 22.28 -8.36
N GLN A 325 -3.64 21.30 -8.36
CA GLN A 325 -4.91 21.39 -7.64
C GLN A 325 -4.69 21.64 -6.14
N LYS A 326 -3.67 21.02 -5.52
CA LYS A 326 -3.29 21.24 -4.12
C LYS A 326 -2.87 22.68 -3.82
N LYS A 327 -2.46 23.46 -4.84
CA LYS A 327 -2.06 24.87 -4.70
C LYS A 327 -3.24 25.85 -4.78
N ILE A 328 -4.44 25.40 -5.16
CA ILE A 328 -5.64 26.24 -5.25
C ILE A 328 -6.26 26.42 -3.85
N THR A 329 -5.84 27.49 -3.16
CA THR A 329 -6.19 27.75 -1.76
C THR A 329 -7.68 28.00 -1.51
N ASN A 330 -8.42 28.46 -2.52
CA ASN A 330 -9.84 28.80 -2.43
C ASN A 330 -10.77 27.76 -3.07
N VAL A 331 -10.30 26.53 -3.32
CA VAL A 331 -11.13 25.46 -3.93
C VAL A 331 -12.39 25.15 -3.12
N SER A 332 -12.37 25.29 -1.79
CA SER A 332 -13.55 25.10 -0.94
C SER A 332 -14.70 26.03 -1.32
N ARG A 333 -14.40 27.30 -1.65
CA ARG A 333 -15.40 28.26 -2.13
C ARG A 333 -16.04 27.80 -3.44
N LEU A 334 -15.24 27.32 -4.39
CA LEU A 334 -15.74 26.78 -5.66
C LEU A 334 -16.69 25.60 -5.41
N LYS A 335 -16.31 24.67 -4.53
CA LYS A 335 -17.15 23.53 -4.13
C LYS A 335 -18.48 23.97 -3.50
N ASP A 336 -18.45 24.99 -2.64
CA ASP A 336 -19.66 25.53 -1.98
C ASP A 336 -20.61 26.22 -2.96
N ILE A 337 -20.08 27.01 -3.91
CA ILE A 337 -20.87 27.65 -4.97
C ILE A 337 -21.56 26.59 -5.83
N VAL A 338 -20.80 25.60 -6.32
CA VAL A 338 -21.34 24.50 -7.15
C VAL A 338 -22.43 23.74 -6.39
N LYS A 339 -22.21 23.43 -5.11
CA LYS A 339 -23.20 22.75 -4.27
C LYS A 339 -24.49 23.55 -4.17
N LYS A 340 -24.42 24.84 -3.85
CA LYS A 340 -25.61 25.72 -3.72
C LYS A 340 -26.36 25.85 -5.04
N LEU A 341 -25.66 26.07 -6.15
CA LEU A 341 -26.29 26.18 -7.48
C LEU A 341 -27.01 24.89 -7.86
N ASN A 342 -26.38 23.73 -7.66
CA ASN A 342 -26.98 22.42 -7.93
C ASN A 342 -28.19 22.12 -7.03
N SER A 343 -28.10 22.40 -5.72
CA SER A 343 -29.24 22.25 -4.80
C SER A 343 -30.42 23.17 -5.16
N SER A 344 -30.16 24.21 -5.96
CA SER A 344 -31.14 25.19 -6.38
C SER A 344 -31.68 24.95 -7.81
N GLY A 345 -31.36 23.80 -8.41
CA GLY A 345 -31.88 23.35 -9.71
C GLY A 345 -31.03 23.72 -10.93
N SER A 346 -29.87 24.37 -10.75
CA SER A 346 -28.93 24.62 -11.84
C SER A 346 -28.12 23.35 -12.14
N ASN A 347 -27.71 23.12 -13.39
CA ASN A 347 -26.88 21.96 -13.75
C ASN A 347 -25.42 22.40 -13.95
N VAL A 348 -24.64 22.33 -12.86
CA VAL A 348 -23.23 22.76 -12.83
C VAL A 348 -22.33 21.55 -12.58
N SER A 349 -21.25 21.45 -13.35
CA SER A 349 -20.26 20.38 -13.22
C SER A 349 -19.59 20.39 -11.84
N LYS A 350 -19.28 19.22 -11.29
CA LYS A 350 -18.56 19.11 -10.01
C LYS A 350 -17.05 19.23 -10.20
N PRO A 351 -16.33 19.95 -9.33
CA PRO A 351 -14.87 19.85 -9.24
C PRO A 351 -14.45 18.41 -8.93
N SER A 352 -13.36 17.92 -9.52
CA SER A 352 -12.79 16.62 -9.19
C SER A 352 -12.36 16.58 -7.72
N SER A 353 -12.64 15.49 -7.02
CA SER A 353 -12.14 15.29 -5.67
C SER A 353 -10.67 14.89 -5.72
N SER A 354 -9.77 15.78 -5.30
CA SER A 354 -8.35 15.47 -5.05
C SER A 354 -8.13 14.58 -3.80
N THR A 355 -9.18 13.93 -3.31
CA THR A 355 -9.17 13.08 -2.12
C THR A 355 -10.04 11.86 -2.39
N SER A 356 -9.40 10.78 -2.83
CA SER A 356 -9.97 9.44 -2.81
C SER A 356 -9.97 8.90 -1.39
N THR A 357 -10.86 9.42 -0.54
CA THR A 357 -11.29 8.63 0.61
C THR A 357 -12.41 7.73 0.12
N SER A 358 -12.08 6.49 -0.24
CA SER A 358 -13.06 5.43 -0.45
C SER A 358 -13.74 5.13 0.89
N SER A 359 -14.74 5.92 1.25
CA SER A 359 -15.72 5.50 2.24
C SER A 359 -16.64 4.50 1.55
N SER A 360 -16.30 3.22 1.68
CA SER A 360 -17.24 2.14 1.41
C SER A 360 -18.43 2.30 2.36
N LYS A 361 -19.50 2.95 1.91
CA LYS A 361 -20.81 2.84 2.55
C LYS A 361 -21.27 1.39 2.37
N SER A 362 -20.99 0.56 3.37
CA SER A 362 -21.73 -0.66 3.62
C SER A 362 -23.19 -0.27 3.85
N SER A 363 -24.04 -0.46 2.83
CA SER A 363 -25.48 -0.47 3.03
C SER A 363 -25.83 -1.77 3.74
N THR A 364 -25.86 -1.74 5.07
CA THR A 364 -26.41 -2.84 5.87
C THR A 364 -27.93 -2.82 5.66
N ALA A 365 -28.41 -3.62 4.71
CA ALA A 365 -29.82 -3.95 4.61
C ALA A 365 -30.18 -4.79 5.84
N THR A 366 -31.01 -4.23 6.72
CA THR A 366 -31.53 -4.91 7.91
C THR A 366 -32.44 -6.04 7.47
N GLN A 367 -31.91 -7.27 7.39
CA GLN A 367 -32.72 -8.45 7.14
C GLN A 367 -33.45 -8.83 8.44
N LYS A 368 -34.76 -8.58 8.46
CA LYS A 368 -35.65 -8.94 9.55
C LYS A 368 -35.80 -10.47 9.56
N SER A 369 -35.40 -11.13 10.64
CA SER A 369 -35.60 -12.58 10.84
C SER A 369 -37.09 -12.93 10.84
N PRO A 370 -37.53 -14.01 10.14
CA PRO A 370 -38.86 -14.54 10.31
C PRO A 370 -38.96 -15.28 11.66
N LYS A 371 -39.94 -14.89 12.49
CA LYS A 371 -40.49 -15.76 13.54
C LYS A 371 -41.52 -16.69 12.89
N THR A 372 -41.58 -17.96 13.30
CA THR A 372 -42.75 -18.69 13.85
C THR A 372 -42.57 -20.22 13.77
N GLY A 373 -42.69 -20.93 14.89
CA GLY A 373 -43.48 -22.18 14.95
C GLY A 373 -44.97 -21.77 14.94
N ASP A 374 -45.93 -22.54 14.41
CA ASP A 374 -46.23 -23.95 14.65
C ASP A 374 -46.97 -24.58 13.42
N PRO A 375 -47.32 -25.88 13.43
CA PRO A 375 -47.49 -26.72 12.24
C PRO A 375 -48.93 -26.78 11.71
N SER A 376 -49.10 -27.20 10.44
CA SER A 376 -50.11 -28.19 10.00
C SER A 376 -50.20 -28.31 8.46
N ILE A 377 -49.97 -29.55 8.00
CA ILE A 377 -50.74 -30.29 6.97
C ILE A 377 -50.62 -29.88 5.49
N ALA A 378 -49.88 -30.69 4.73
CA ALA A 378 -50.35 -31.54 3.60
C ALA A 378 -49.34 -31.66 2.45
N VAL A 379 -48.91 -32.90 2.20
CA VAL A 379 -48.24 -33.36 0.96
C VAL A 379 -49.32 -33.58 -0.12
N PRO A 380 -48.98 -33.60 -1.42
CA PRO A 380 -48.65 -34.90 -2.02
C PRO A 380 -47.46 -34.90 -3.00
N LEU A 381 -46.83 -36.08 -3.05
CA LEU A 381 -45.89 -36.57 -4.06
C LEU A 381 -46.44 -36.45 -5.49
N ALA A 382 -45.54 -36.20 -6.44
CA ALA A 382 -45.66 -36.76 -7.79
C ALA A 382 -44.27 -37.11 -8.35
N VAL A 383 -44.16 -38.38 -8.74
CA VAL A 383 -43.03 -39.08 -9.35
C VAL A 383 -43.23 -39.09 -10.87
N PHE A 384 -42.18 -38.85 -11.67
CA PHE A 384 -42.04 -39.37 -13.05
C PHE A 384 -40.54 -39.58 -13.30
N ALA A 385 -40.02 -40.81 -13.22
CA ALA A 385 -40.04 -41.89 -14.23
C ALA A 385 -38.99 -41.69 -15.34
N VAL A 386 -37.91 -42.48 -15.22
CA VAL A 386 -36.87 -42.73 -16.21
C VAL A 386 -37.41 -43.72 -17.25
N SER A 387 -37.10 -43.50 -18.53
CA SER A 387 -37.06 -44.59 -19.52
C SER A 387 -35.83 -44.42 -20.41
N GLY A 388 -35.10 -45.51 -20.60
CA GLY A 388 -33.99 -45.62 -21.54
C GLY A 388 -34.30 -46.69 -22.58
N MET A 389 -33.65 -46.59 -23.74
CA MET A 389 -33.34 -47.60 -24.78
C MET A 389 -32.78 -46.78 -25.96
N GLY A 390 -31.66 -47.06 -26.61
CA GLY A 390 -30.86 -48.27 -26.75
C GLY A 390 -30.54 -48.46 -28.25
N LEU A 391 -29.31 -48.91 -28.55
CA LEU A 391 -28.77 -49.45 -29.83
C LEU A 391 -28.17 -48.46 -30.87
N PHE A 392 -26.86 -48.55 -31.18
CA PHE A 392 -26.12 -49.46 -32.11
C PHE A 392 -26.14 -48.92 -33.56
N ALA A 393 -25.14 -48.95 -34.45
CA ALA A 393 -23.70 -49.16 -34.45
C ALA A 393 -23.20 -48.89 -35.91
N ILE A 394 -21.95 -48.44 -36.07
CA ILE A 394 -20.91 -48.95 -37.00
C ILE A 394 -21.09 -48.89 -38.56
N ARG A 395 -19.99 -48.45 -39.21
CA ARG A 395 -19.47 -48.73 -40.59
C ARG A 395 -20.02 -47.90 -41.78
N LYS A 396 -19.27 -47.57 -42.84
CA LYS A 396 -17.91 -47.94 -43.34
C LYS A 396 -17.46 -46.96 -44.45
N ASN A 397 -16.15 -46.68 -44.48
CA ASN A 397 -15.20 -46.77 -45.59
C ASN A 397 -15.13 -45.86 -46.84
N ASN A 398 -13.83 -45.64 -47.15
CA ASN A 398 -13.10 -45.65 -48.43
C ASN A 398 -13.11 -44.33 -49.23
N ARG A 399 -11.95 -43.82 -49.69
CA ARG A 399 -10.67 -44.46 -50.03
C ARG A 399 -9.47 -43.72 -49.48
#